data_AF-A0A8T0FMT2-F1
#
_entry.id   AF-A0A8T0FMT2-F1
#
_cell.length_a   1.000
_cell.length_b   1.000
_cell.length_c   1.000
_cell.angle_alpha   90.00
_cell.angle_beta   90.00
_cell.angle_gamma   90.00
#
_symmetry.space_group_name_H-M   'P 1'
#
loop_
_entity.id
_entity.type
_entity.pdbx_description
1 polymer ?
#
loop_
_entity_poly.entity_id
_entity_poly.type
_entity_poly.pdbx_seq_one_letter_code
_entity_poly.pdbx_strand_id
1 'polypeptide(L)'
;MVTVYGEDCVSDKSVRKWSARFRAGRESLVDDPRQGQANTVITADLINKMDDLVRSDRRVILRMLAVKVDVSVGTVWTIIHDRFLYRKVCEQWVPKQLTEEHKD
;
A
#
# COMPACT_ATOMS: atom_id res chain seq x y z
N MET A 1 -0.56 -39.29 -4.37
CA MET A 1 -0.53 -38.12 -3.47
C MET A 1 -1.08 -38.48 -2.10
N VAL A 2 -2.33 -38.93 -1.98
CA VAL A 2 -2.91 -39.42 -0.71
C VAL A 2 -2.04 -40.52 -0.05
N THR A 3 -1.46 -41.42 -0.85
CA THR A 3 -0.59 -42.50 -0.35
C THR A 3 0.72 -42.03 0.29
N VAL A 4 1.18 -40.80 0.00
CA VAL A 4 2.45 -40.25 0.48
C VAL A 4 2.22 -39.09 1.47
N TYR A 5 1.19 -38.28 1.22
CA TYR A 5 0.91 -37.03 1.96
C TYR A 5 -0.40 -37.10 2.77
N GLY A 6 -1.13 -38.21 2.76
CA GLY A 6 -2.33 -38.40 3.56
C GLY A 6 -3.48 -37.45 3.18
N GLU A 7 -4.28 -37.10 4.19
CA GLU A 7 -5.47 -36.24 4.05
C GLU A 7 -5.12 -34.78 3.72
N ASP A 8 -3.93 -34.31 4.09
CA ASP A 8 -3.44 -32.95 3.83
C ASP A 8 -2.94 -32.75 2.38
N CYS A 9 -3.10 -33.75 1.51
CA CYS A 9 -2.65 -33.65 0.13
C CYS A 9 -3.48 -32.65 -0.68
N VAL A 10 -2.82 -31.98 -1.64
CA VAL A 10 -3.51 -31.04 -2.54
C VAL A 10 -4.50 -31.77 -3.45
N SER A 11 -5.66 -31.14 -3.70
CA SER A 11 -6.70 -31.72 -4.56
C SER A 11 -6.19 -32.01 -5.99
N ASP A 12 -6.75 -33.03 -6.64
CA ASP A 12 -6.45 -33.36 -8.05
C ASP A 12 -6.64 -32.15 -8.98
N LYS A 13 -7.66 -31.32 -8.73
CA LYS A 13 -7.90 -30.08 -9.47
C LYS A 13 -6.73 -29.10 -9.35
N SER A 14 -6.16 -28.94 -8.15
CA SER A 14 -5.00 -28.09 -7.90
C SER A 14 -3.76 -28.62 -8.63
N VAL A 15 -3.53 -29.94 -8.61
CA VAL A 15 -2.42 -30.60 -9.30
C VAL A 15 -2.51 -30.38 -10.82
N ARG A 16 -3.68 -30.61 -11.41
CA ARG A 16 -3.89 -30.40 -12.86
C ARG A 16 -3.68 -28.94 -13.25
N LYS A 17 -4.16 -28.00 -12.45
CA LYS A 17 -3.95 -26.55 -12.67
C LYS A 17 -2.47 -26.20 -12.67
N TRP A 18 -1.71 -26.67 -11.68
CA TRP A 18 -0.26 -26.42 -11.61
C TRP A 18 0.50 -27.11 -12.74
N SER A 19 0.16 -28.36 -13.09
CA SER A 19 0.75 -29.07 -14.23
C SER A 19 0.55 -28.31 -15.55
N ALA A 20 -0.64 -27.77 -15.78
CA ALA A 20 -0.90 -26.93 -16.95
C ALA A 20 -0.07 -25.64 -16.95
N ARG A 21 0.08 -24.98 -15.79
CA ARG A 21 0.92 -23.77 -15.64
C ARG A 21 2.39 -24.05 -15.94
N PHE A 22 2.95 -25.16 -15.45
CA PHE A 22 4.33 -25.55 -15.75
C PHE A 22 4.50 -25.85 -17.24
N ARG A 23 3.56 -26.57 -17.86
CA ARG A 23 3.58 -26.81 -19.32
C ARG A 23 3.48 -25.52 -20.14
N ALA A 24 2.82 -24.49 -19.61
CA ALA A 24 2.75 -23.16 -20.22
C ALA A 24 4.01 -22.30 -19.97
N GLY A 25 5.08 -22.87 -19.39
CA GLY A 25 6.37 -22.18 -19.21
C GLY A 25 6.50 -21.39 -17.91
N ARG A 26 5.55 -21.50 -16.96
CA ARG A 26 5.73 -20.92 -15.62
C ARG A 26 6.77 -21.72 -14.85
N GLU A 27 7.83 -21.08 -14.37
CA GLU A 27 8.85 -21.74 -13.52
C GLU A 27 8.71 -21.38 -12.03
N SER A 28 8.09 -20.25 -11.72
CA SER A 28 7.94 -19.77 -10.35
C SER A 28 6.90 -20.58 -9.56
N LEU A 29 7.30 -21.01 -8.36
CA LEU A 29 6.43 -21.63 -7.36
C LEU A 29 5.69 -20.60 -6.49
N VAL A 30 6.08 -19.33 -6.55
CA VAL A 30 5.45 -18.26 -5.78
C VAL A 30 4.07 -17.97 -6.35
N ASP A 31 3.12 -17.64 -5.48
CA ASP A 31 1.80 -17.18 -5.88
C ASP A 31 1.87 -15.97 -6.81
N ASP A 32 0.95 -15.91 -7.78
CA ASP A 32 0.78 -14.71 -8.58
C ASP A 32 0.36 -13.53 -7.67
N PRO A 33 0.71 -12.28 -8.03
CA PRO A 33 0.21 -11.11 -7.33
C PRO A 33 -1.30 -11.19 -7.21
N ARG A 34 -1.79 -11.28 -5.98
CA ARG A 34 -3.24 -11.31 -5.72
C ARG A 34 -3.77 -9.88 -5.85
N GLN A 35 -4.72 -9.67 -6.76
CA GLN A 35 -5.46 -8.42 -6.79
C GLN A 35 -6.40 -8.36 -5.58
N GLY A 36 -5.97 -7.67 -4.53
CA GLY A 36 -6.81 -7.33 -3.38
C GLY A 36 -7.64 -6.07 -3.64
N GLN A 37 -8.72 -5.89 -2.87
CA GLN A 37 -9.66 -4.75 -2.98
C GLN A 37 -8.96 -3.38 -2.92
N ALA A 38 -7.91 -3.25 -2.10
CA ALA A 38 -7.13 -2.01 -2.03
C ALA A 38 -6.45 -1.66 -3.37
N ASN A 39 -5.96 -2.64 -4.13
CA ASN A 39 -5.36 -2.39 -5.45
C ASN A 39 -6.41 -1.99 -6.51
N THR A 40 -7.69 -2.31 -6.31
CA THR A 40 -8.77 -1.88 -7.19
C THR A 40 -9.16 -0.42 -6.95
N VAL A 41 -9.09 0.04 -5.69
CA VAL A 41 -9.46 1.43 -5.31
C VAL A 41 -8.32 2.42 -5.55
N ILE A 42 -7.06 1.97 -5.45
CA ILE A 42 -5.88 2.83 -5.64
C ILE A 42 -5.63 3.04 -7.14
N THR A 43 -6.25 4.08 -7.71
CA THR A 43 -6.01 4.54 -9.09
C THR A 43 -4.87 5.57 -9.16
N ALA A 44 -4.29 5.75 -10.35
CA ALA A 44 -3.24 6.76 -10.56
C ALA A 44 -3.74 8.18 -10.23
N ASP A 45 -4.99 8.50 -10.59
CA ASP A 45 -5.61 9.80 -10.31
C ASP A 45 -5.75 10.05 -8.80
N LEU A 46 -6.15 9.03 -8.04
CA LEU A 46 -6.23 9.11 -6.59
C LEU A 46 -4.84 9.36 -5.96
N ILE A 47 -3.81 8.66 -6.45
CA ILE A 47 -2.43 8.85 -6.01
C ILE A 47 -2.00 10.30 -6.26
N ASN A 48 -2.18 10.81 -7.48
CA ASN A 48 -1.78 12.19 -7.82
C ASN A 48 -2.51 13.23 -6.95
N LYS A 49 -3.83 13.09 -6.81
CA LYS A 49 -4.64 13.99 -5.96
C LYS A 49 -4.18 13.97 -4.50
N MET A 50 -3.79 12.81 -3.98
CA MET A 50 -3.26 12.69 -2.63
C MET A 50 -1.86 13.31 -2.50
N ASP A 51 -0.99 13.16 -3.49
CA ASP A 51 0.36 13.76 -3.49
C ASP A 51 0.26 15.29 -3.43
N ASP A 52 -0.60 15.88 -4.27
CA ASP A 52 -0.84 17.33 -4.27
C ASP A 52 -1.34 17.84 -2.90
N LEU A 53 -2.29 17.12 -2.28
CA LEU A 53 -2.80 17.47 -0.96
C LEU A 53 -1.71 17.43 0.11
N VAL A 54 -0.87 16.38 0.12
CA VAL A 54 0.21 16.23 1.11
C VAL A 54 1.33 17.26 0.89
N ARG A 55 1.63 17.61 -0.37
CA ARG A 55 2.62 18.64 -0.69
C ARG A 55 2.15 20.04 -0.34
N SER A 56 0.85 20.32 -0.50
CA SER A 56 0.26 21.61 -0.13
C SER A 56 0.30 21.88 1.39
N ASP A 57 0.07 20.84 2.19
CA ASP A 57 0.13 20.91 3.66
C ASP A 57 0.76 19.64 4.24
N ARG A 58 2.04 19.77 4.66
CA ARG A 58 2.80 18.67 5.25
C ARG A 58 2.29 18.25 6.64
N ARG A 59 1.40 19.01 7.26
CA ARG A 59 0.82 18.73 8.60
C ARG A 59 -0.57 18.08 8.52
N VAL A 60 -1.02 17.69 7.33
CA VAL A 60 -2.34 17.09 7.13
C VAL A 60 -2.51 15.75 7.86
N ILE A 61 -3.70 15.54 8.45
CA ILE A 61 -4.05 14.31 9.17
C ILE A 61 -4.68 13.29 8.22
N LEU A 62 -4.34 12.00 8.39
CA LEU A 62 -4.88 10.88 7.58
C LEU A 62 -6.41 10.89 7.45
N ARG A 63 -7.13 11.17 8.55
CA ARG A 63 -8.60 11.23 8.54
C ARG A 63 -9.15 12.36 7.67
N MET A 64 -8.46 13.50 7.65
CA MET A 64 -8.85 14.64 6.81
C MET A 64 -8.64 14.31 5.33
N LEU A 65 -7.51 13.64 5.01
CA LEU A 65 -7.26 13.16 3.65
C LEU A 65 -8.34 12.17 3.20
N ALA A 66 -8.68 11.19 4.04
CA ALA A 66 -9.71 10.19 3.76
C ALA A 66 -11.04 10.85 3.36
N VAL A 67 -11.45 11.90 4.09
CA VAL A 67 -12.66 12.67 3.76
C VAL A 67 -12.51 13.46 2.45
N LYS A 68 -11.36 14.11 2.21
CA LYS A 68 -11.13 14.91 0.99
C LYS A 68 -11.09 14.09 -0.30
N VAL A 69 -10.60 12.85 -0.22
CA VAL A 69 -10.47 11.95 -1.37
C VAL A 69 -11.55 10.86 -1.41
N ASP A 70 -12.47 10.86 -0.45
CA ASP A 70 -13.58 9.90 -0.32
C ASP A 70 -13.15 8.44 -0.35
N VAL A 71 -12.15 8.10 0.47
CA VAL A 71 -11.67 6.72 0.63
C VAL A 71 -11.46 6.37 2.09
N SER A 72 -11.34 5.07 2.38
CA SER A 72 -11.08 4.62 3.75
C SER A 72 -9.74 5.12 4.27
N VAL A 73 -9.66 5.36 5.58
CA VAL A 73 -8.40 5.75 6.26
C VAL A 73 -7.30 4.72 6.04
N GLY A 74 -7.66 3.42 5.94
CA GLY A 74 -6.71 2.34 5.64
C GLY A 74 -6.09 2.49 4.26
N THR A 75 -6.89 2.82 3.24
CA THR A 75 -6.40 3.08 1.88
C THR A 75 -5.45 4.28 1.85
N VAL A 76 -5.80 5.37 2.55
CA VAL A 76 -4.91 6.54 2.68
C VAL A 76 -3.58 6.17 3.32
N TRP A 77 -3.63 5.37 4.39
CA TRP A 77 -2.42 4.90 5.08
C TRP A 77 -1.53 4.06 4.15
N THR A 78 -2.11 3.10 3.42
CA THR A 78 -1.40 2.28 2.42
C THR A 78 -0.73 3.14 1.35
N ILE A 79 -1.40 4.18 0.84
CA ILE A 79 -0.80 5.07 -0.16
C ILE A 79 0.38 5.84 0.43
N ILE A 80 0.20 6.46 1.60
CA ILE A 80 1.26 7.27 2.23
C ILE A 80 2.47 6.42 2.60
N HIS A 81 2.24 5.24 3.20
CA HIS A 81 3.32 4.40 3.69
C HIS A 81 3.96 3.55 2.58
N ASP A 82 3.17 2.90 1.73
CA ASP A 82 3.68 1.90 0.80
C ASP A 82 3.92 2.45 -0.61
N ARG A 83 3.25 3.55 -1.00
CA ARG A 83 3.44 4.18 -2.32
C ARG A 83 4.36 5.40 -2.25
N PHE A 84 4.13 6.30 -1.30
CA PHE A 84 4.97 7.49 -1.13
C PHE A 84 6.20 7.27 -0.25
N LEU A 85 6.22 6.19 0.55
CA LEU A 85 7.28 5.90 1.52
C LEU A 85 7.46 7.03 2.54
N TYR A 86 6.37 7.73 2.86
CA TYR A 86 6.40 8.84 3.81
C TYR A 86 6.24 8.33 5.24
N ARG A 87 6.91 9.04 6.16
CA ARG A 87 6.84 8.79 7.60
C ARG A 87 6.40 10.04 8.33
N LYS A 88 5.63 9.86 9.40
CA LYS A 88 5.31 10.96 10.31
C LYS A 88 6.59 11.38 11.05
N VAL A 89 6.89 12.67 11.01
CA VAL A 89 7.95 13.28 11.82
C VAL A 89 7.30 14.29 12.75
N CYS A 90 7.67 14.26 14.03
CA CYS A 90 7.23 15.28 14.98
C CYS A 90 8.07 16.54 14.80
N GLU A 91 7.44 17.70 14.86
CA GLU A 91 8.15 18.97 14.83
C GLU A 91 9.10 19.09 16.02
N GLN A 92 10.27 19.68 15.76
CA GLN A 92 11.21 20.02 16.81
C GLN A 92 10.67 21.23 17.58
N TRP A 93 10.82 21.20 18.91
CA TRP A 93 10.49 22.35 19.75
C TRP A 93 11.37 23.54 19.38
N VAL A 94 10.74 24.67 19.06
CA VAL A 94 11.41 25.94 18.81
C VAL A 94 11.21 26.83 20.05
N PRO A 95 12.27 27.18 20.81
CA PRO A 95 12.13 27.88 22.09
C PRO A 95 11.48 29.25 22.03
N LYS A 96 11.62 29.96 20.90
CA LYS A 96 11.04 31.29 20.69
C LYS A 96 10.79 31.50 19.19
N GLN A 97 9.69 32.16 18.86
CA GLN A 97 9.46 32.64 17.49
C GLN A 97 10.41 33.81 17.23
N LEU A 98 11.31 33.63 16.25
CA LEU A 98 12.23 34.69 15.85
C LEU A 98 11.44 35.78 15.09
N THR A 99 11.73 37.04 15.43
CA THR A 99 11.24 38.21 14.70
C THR A 99 12.35 38.71 13.77
N GLU A 100 12.03 39.57 12.80
CA GLU A 100 13.03 40.12 11.88
C GLU A 100 14.18 40.83 12.61
N GLU A 101 13.89 41.50 13.73
CA GLU A 101 14.88 42.15 14.60
C GLU A 101 15.91 41.20 15.25
N HIS A 102 15.62 39.89 15.30
CA HIS A 102 16.51 38.89 15.89
C HIS A 102 17.40 38.19 14.84
N LYS A 103 17.32 38.60 13.55
CA LYS A 103 18.05 37.97 12.45
C LYS A 103 19.35 38.69 12.05
N ASP A 104 19.67 39.80 12.71
CA ASP A 104 20.93 40.55 12.61
C ASP A 104 21.88 40.17 13.76
#